data_AF-A0A846KRA2-F1
#
_entry.id   AF-A0A846KRA2-F1
#
_cell.length_a   1.000
_cell.length_b   1.000
_cell.length_c   1.000
_cell.angle_alpha   90.00
_cell.angle_beta   90.00
_cell.angle_gamma   90.00
#
_symmetry.space_group_name_H-M   'P 1'
#
loop_
_entity.id
_entity.type
_entity.pdbx_description
1 polymer ?
#
loop_
_entity_poly.entity_id
_entity_poly.type
_entity_poly.pdbx_seq_one_letter_code
_entity_poly.pdbx_strand_id
1 'polypeptide(L)'
;MIREKKDFEKKILELFKKLLEEKNSKFAKKNITYKSPELHFLKEKDDDYTSEVRTYFYQNKKLIDAIEFFVFFDGKPQATKAEFEIWIIEELNNISLGWHENT
;
A
#
# COMPACT_ATOMS: atom_id res chain seq x y z
N MET A 1 19.48 -11.33 -4.87
CA MET A 1 19.77 -10.60 -6.13
C MET A 1 18.67 -9.56 -6.41
N ILE A 2 18.99 -8.38 -6.94
CA ILE A 2 18.02 -7.30 -7.27
C ILE A 2 16.78 -7.80 -8.04
N ARG A 3 16.94 -8.76 -8.96
CA ARG A 3 15.82 -9.36 -9.71
C ARG A 3 14.76 -9.99 -8.80
N GLU A 4 15.18 -10.74 -7.78
CA GLU A 4 14.26 -11.41 -6.86
C GLU A 4 13.50 -10.38 -6.00
N LYS A 5 14.16 -9.28 -5.64
CA LYS A 5 13.54 -8.14 -4.94
C LYS A 5 12.44 -7.53 -5.81
N LYS A 6 12.74 -7.23 -7.08
CA LYS A 6 11.77 -6.70 -8.06
C LYS A 6 10.58 -7.64 -8.31
N ASP A 7 10.84 -8.95 -8.38
CA ASP A 7 9.78 -9.95 -8.53
C ASP A 7 8.88 -10.02 -7.28
N PHE A 8 9.46 -9.86 -6.09
CA PHE A 8 8.69 -9.81 -4.84
C PHE A 8 7.83 -8.54 -4.73
N GLU A 9 8.40 -7.37 -5.01
CA GLU A 9 7.66 -6.09 -5.02
C GLU A 9 6.47 -6.13 -5.96
N LYS A 10 6.65 -6.68 -7.16
CA LYS A 10 5.55 -6.84 -8.12
C LYS A 10 4.42 -7.69 -7.53
N LYS A 11 4.74 -8.77 -6.80
CA LYS A 11 3.73 -9.60 -6.14
C LYS A 11 2.97 -8.83 -5.05
N ILE A 12 3.66 -7.99 -4.28
CA ILE A 12 3.03 -7.16 -3.25
C ILE A 12 2.16 -6.06 -3.87
N LEU A 13 2.65 -5.41 -4.93
CA LEU A 13 1.89 -4.38 -5.64
C LEU A 13 0.60 -4.94 -6.26
N GLU A 14 0.68 -6.09 -6.93
CA GLU A 14 -0.49 -6.74 -7.53
C GLU A 14 -1.45 -7.29 -6.46
N LEU A 15 -0.94 -7.78 -5.33
CA LEU A 15 -1.77 -8.13 -4.18
C LEU A 15 -2.56 -6.90 -3.69
N PHE A 16 -1.89 -5.76 -3.52
CA PHE A 16 -2.55 -4.55 -3.04
C PHE A 16 -3.64 -4.04 -4.03
N LYS A 17 -3.33 -4.01 -5.33
CA LYS A 17 -4.32 -3.69 -6.37
C LYS A 17 -5.55 -4.58 -6.31
N LYS A 18 -5.35 -5.90 -6.21
CA LYS A 18 -6.44 -6.87 -6.08
C LYS A 18 -7.32 -6.59 -4.85
N LEU A 19 -6.70 -6.37 -3.69
CA LEU A 19 -7.43 -6.09 -2.45
C LEU A 19 -8.23 -4.77 -2.52
N LEU A 20 -7.70 -3.76 -3.21
CA LEU A 20 -8.42 -2.51 -3.49
C LEU A 20 -9.64 -2.73 -4.38
N GLU A 21 -9.50 -3.51 -5.45
CA GLU A 21 -10.60 -3.86 -6.35
C GLU A 21 -11.73 -4.58 -5.61
N GLU A 22 -11.39 -5.52 -4.72
CA GLU A 22 -12.36 -6.22 -3.86
C GLU A 22 -13.13 -5.24 -2.94
N LYS A 23 -12.50 -4.14 -2.50
CA LYS A 23 -13.13 -3.10 -1.66
C LYS A 23 -13.84 -2.00 -2.48
N ASN A 24 -13.70 -1.98 -3.80
CA ASN A 24 -14.17 -0.89 -4.65
C ASN A 24 -15.66 -0.58 -4.47
N SER A 25 -16.50 -1.61 -4.36
CA SER A 25 -17.94 -1.44 -4.14
C SER A 25 -18.27 -0.80 -2.78
N LYS A 26 -17.50 -1.10 -1.73
CA LYS A 26 -17.66 -0.51 -0.39
C LYS A 26 -17.20 0.94 -0.37
N PHE A 27 -16.10 1.26 -1.04
CA PHE A 27 -15.60 2.64 -1.17
C PHE A 27 -16.54 3.51 -2.01
N ALA A 28 -17.06 3.00 -3.13
CA ALA A 28 -18.03 3.70 -3.97
C ALA A 28 -19.30 4.11 -3.19
N LYS A 29 -19.84 3.22 -2.33
CA LYS A 29 -20.99 3.53 -1.45
C LYS A 29 -20.72 4.68 -0.47
N LYS A 30 -19.46 4.98 -0.18
CA LYS A 30 -19.02 6.04 0.72
C LYS A 30 -18.45 7.26 -0.03
N ASN A 31 -18.59 7.33 -1.35
CA ASN A 31 -17.96 8.35 -2.20
C ASN A 31 -16.44 8.45 -2.01
N ILE A 32 -15.80 7.33 -1.69
CA ILE A 32 -14.34 7.22 -1.57
C ILE A 32 -13.78 6.78 -2.93
N THR A 33 -12.82 7.55 -3.44
CA THR A 33 -12.00 7.19 -4.60
C THR A 33 -10.55 7.02 -4.16
N TYR A 34 -9.75 6.29 -4.93
CA TYR A 34 -8.35 6.06 -4.63
C TYR A 34 -7.49 6.12 -5.88
N LYS A 35 -6.20 6.45 -5.71
CA LYS A 35 -5.20 6.29 -6.77
C LYS A 35 -4.77 4.82 -6.85
N SER A 36 -4.38 4.36 -8.03
CA SER A 36 -3.76 3.04 -8.13
C SER A 36 -2.49 3.02 -7.26
N PRO A 37 -2.22 1.94 -6.50
CA PRO A 37 -0.96 1.80 -5.80
C PRO A 37 0.23 1.90 -6.74
N GLU A 38 1.26 2.60 -6.31
CA GLU A 38 2.50 2.80 -7.06
C GLU A 38 3.69 2.35 -6.21
N LEU A 39 4.68 1.75 -6.87
CA LEU A 39 5.95 1.38 -6.28
C LEU A 39 6.93 2.54 -6.43
N HIS A 40 7.58 2.91 -5.33
CA HIS A 40 8.59 3.95 -5.28
C HIS A 40 9.92 3.36 -4.82
N PHE A 41 10.99 3.74 -5.52
CA PHE A 41 12.35 3.30 -5.20
C PHE A 41 13.10 4.48 -4.59
N LEU A 42 13.60 4.30 -3.38
CA LEU A 42 14.38 5.33 -2.67
C LEU A 42 15.87 5.08 -2.86
N LYS A 43 16.26 3.80 -2.91
CA LYS A 43 17.63 3.35 -3.13
C LYS A 43 17.60 2.06 -3.96
N GLU A 44 18.43 2.00 -5.00
CA GLU A 44 18.42 0.89 -5.97
C GLU A 44 19.68 0.00 -5.95
N LYS A 45 20.68 0.27 -5.10
CA LYS A 45 21.84 -0.63 -4.99
C LYS A 45 21.48 -1.82 -4.11
N ASP A 46 22.09 -2.99 -4.37
CA ASP A 46 21.63 -4.25 -3.76
C ASP A 46 21.70 -4.21 -2.22
N ASP A 47 22.80 -3.69 -1.65
CA ASP A 47 23.04 -3.69 -0.20
C ASP A 47 22.17 -2.70 0.57
N ASP A 48 21.84 -1.54 -0.02
CA ASP A 48 21.04 -0.48 0.60
C ASP A 48 19.65 -0.34 -0.03
N TYR A 49 19.19 -1.39 -0.72
CA TYR A 49 17.97 -1.37 -1.52
C TYR A 49 16.74 -1.02 -0.66
N THR A 50 16.02 0.04 -1.02
CA THR A 50 14.84 0.51 -0.30
C THR A 50 13.73 0.86 -1.28
N SER A 51 12.55 0.28 -1.04
CA SER A 51 11.36 0.50 -1.85
C SER A 51 10.09 0.49 -0.99
N GLU A 52 9.10 1.24 -1.43
CA GLU A 52 7.81 1.40 -0.77
C GLU A 52 6.67 1.32 -1.79
N VAL A 53 5.49 0.92 -1.31
CA VAL A 53 4.25 1.03 -2.07
C VAL A 53 3.37 2.06 -1.40
N ARG A 54 2.76 2.95 -2.18
CA ARG A 54 1.83 3.96 -1.67
C ARG A 54 0.57 4.09 -2.50
N THR A 55 -0.53 4.46 -1.85
CA THR A 55 -1.78 4.88 -2.48
C THR A 55 -2.47 5.95 -1.61
N TYR A 56 -3.28 6.77 -2.26
CA TYR A 56 -3.99 7.88 -1.63
C TYR A 56 -5.49 7.74 -1.82
N PHE A 57 -6.24 8.04 -0.77
CA PHE A 57 -7.69 7.92 -0.72
C PHE A 57 -8.32 9.29 -0.56
N TYR A 58 -9.41 9.51 -1.31
CA TYR A 58 -10.08 10.79 -1.39
C TYR A 58 -11.57 10.60 -1.16
N GLN A 59 -12.19 11.55 -0.45
CA GLN A 59 -13.64 11.65 -0.35
C GLN A 59 -14.05 13.06 -0.74
N ASN A 60 -14.98 13.19 -1.68
CA ASN A 60 -15.41 14.51 -2.21
C ASN A 60 -14.21 15.39 -2.65
N LYS A 61 -13.22 14.78 -3.32
CA LYS A 61 -11.96 15.41 -3.78
C LYS A 61 -11.00 15.88 -2.69
N LYS A 62 -11.29 15.64 -1.41
CA LYS A 62 -10.36 15.89 -0.30
C LYS A 62 -9.60 14.62 0.03
N LEU A 63 -8.30 14.73 0.26
CA LEU A 63 -7.50 13.62 0.80
C LEU A 63 -8.06 13.25 2.18
N ILE A 64 -8.35 11.97 2.40
CA ILE A 64 -8.83 11.46 3.69
C ILE A 64 -7.84 10.51 4.35
N ASP A 65 -7.01 9.84 3.54
CA ASP A 65 -6.07 8.85 4.04
C ASP A 65 -5.00 8.51 3.00
N ALA A 66 -3.92 7.89 3.45
CA ALA A 66 -2.90 7.29 2.61
C ALA A 66 -2.41 5.98 3.24
N ILE A 67 -2.25 4.95 2.42
CA ILE A 67 -1.56 3.73 2.84
C ILE A 67 -0.19 3.75 2.17
N GLU A 68 0.85 3.74 2.98
CA GLU A 68 2.25 3.72 2.57
C GLU A 68 3.02 2.74 3.46
N PHE A 69 3.84 1.90 2.84
CA PHE A 69 4.67 0.94 3.57
C PHE A 69 5.88 0.51 2.75
N PHE A 70 6.98 0.25 3.44
CA PHE A 70 8.18 -0.31 2.84
C PHE A 70 7.99 -1.78 2.48
N VAL A 71 8.37 -2.17 1.27
CA VAL A 71 8.50 -3.58 0.88
C VAL A 71 9.90 -4.07 1.25
N PHE A 72 10.90 -3.24 0.94
CA PHE A 72 12.29 -3.43 1.36
C PHE A 72 12.80 -2.16 2.05
N PHE A 73 13.60 -2.36 3.09
CA PHE A 73 14.33 -1.28 3.74
C PHE A 73 15.75 -1.77 4.05
N ASP A 74 16.75 -1.04 3.54
CA ASP A 74 18.17 -1.36 3.73
C ASP A 74 18.51 -2.82 3.32
N GLY A 75 18.05 -3.19 2.12
CA GLY A 75 18.27 -4.50 1.52
C GLY A 75 17.38 -5.62 2.07
N LYS A 76 16.61 -5.39 3.14
CA LYS A 76 15.85 -6.42 3.86
C LYS A 76 14.34 -6.33 3.59
N PRO A 77 13.66 -7.45 3.32
CA PRO A 77 12.20 -7.47 3.23
C PRO A 77 11.61 -7.10 4.59
N GLN A 78 10.57 -6.27 4.60
CA GLN A 78 9.94 -5.83 5.85
C GLN A 78 8.93 -6.84 6.39
N ALA A 79 8.31 -7.61 5.50
CA ALA A 79 7.33 -8.62 5.84
C ALA A 79 7.23 -9.67 4.74
N THR A 80 6.63 -10.80 5.06
CA THR A 80 6.20 -11.80 4.09
C THR A 80 4.96 -11.33 3.32
N LYS A 81 4.66 -11.97 2.20
CA LYS A 81 3.42 -11.68 1.43
C LYS A 81 2.15 -11.85 2.28
N ALA A 82 2.10 -12.88 3.13
CA ALA A 82 0.93 -13.17 3.95
C ALA A 82 0.72 -12.10 5.04
N GLU A 83 1.80 -11.62 5.66
CA GLU A 83 1.75 -10.52 6.61
C GLU A 83 1.30 -9.21 5.94
N PHE A 84 1.80 -8.91 4.73
CA PHE A 84 1.30 -7.78 3.94
C PHE A 84 -0.19 -7.92 3.61
N GLU A 85 -0.66 -9.10 3.23
CA GLU A 85 -2.07 -9.33 2.93
C GLU A 85 -2.97 -9.01 4.13
N ILE A 86 -2.61 -9.52 5.31
CA ILE A 86 -3.35 -9.26 6.56
C ILE A 86 -3.35 -7.77 6.87
N TRP A 87 -2.18 -7.14 6.90
CA TRP A 87 -2.04 -5.73 7.25
C TRP A 87 -2.78 -4.81 6.27
N ILE A 88 -2.65 -5.03 4.96
CA ILE A 88 -3.36 -4.24 3.93
C ILE A 88 -4.88 -4.36 4.12
N ILE A 89 -5.40 -5.56 4.42
CA ILE A 89 -6.84 -5.75 4.67
C ILE A 89 -7.29 -4.94 5.89
N GLU A 90 -6.50 -4.94 6.96
CA GLU A 90 -6.78 -4.17 8.18
C GLU A 90 -6.82 -2.68 7.88
N GLU A 91 -5.79 -2.14 7.23
CA GLU A 91 -5.73 -0.72 6.85
C GLU A 91 -6.88 -0.31 5.93
N LEU A 92 -7.18 -1.11 4.90
CA LEU A 92 -8.31 -0.86 3.99
C LEU A 92 -9.67 -0.86 4.70
N ASN A 93 -9.80 -1.58 5.82
CA ASN A 93 -11.01 -1.53 6.62
C ASN A 93 -11.12 -0.22 7.43
N ASN A 94 -9.98 0.40 7.76
CA ASN A 94 -9.88 1.61 8.59
C ASN A 94 -10.10 2.92 7.82
N ILE A 95 -9.88 2.95 6.51
CA ILE A 95 -10.01 4.14 5.62
C ILE A 95 -11.38 4.85 5.65
N SER A 96 -12.37 4.23 6.28
CA SER A 96 -13.71 4.78 6.39
C SER A 96 -14.17 5.11 7.82
N LEU A 97 -13.27 4.98 8.79
CA LEU A 97 -13.48 5.43 10.17
C LEU A 97 -13.10 6.90 10.36
N GLY A 98 -12.43 7.50 9.37
CA GLY A 98 -11.77 8.79 9.51
C GLY A 98 -10.56 8.64 10.43
N TRP A 99 -9.44 9.29 10.08
CA TRP A 99 -8.47 9.60 11.11
C TRP A 99 -9.19 10.46 12.15
N HIS A 100 -9.47 9.88 13.32
CA HIS A 100 -9.82 10.69 14.48
C HIS A 100 -8.61 11.58 14.73
N GLU A 101 -8.72 12.87 14.39
CA GLU A 101 -7.87 13.87 14.99
C GLU A 101 -8.02 13.68 16.50
N ASN A 102 -7.00 13.13 17.14
CA ASN A 102 -6.87 13.25 18.59
C ASN A 102 -6.71 14.75 18.86
N THR A 103 -7.84 15.41 19.14
CA THR A 103 -7.90 16.72 19.80
C THR A 103 -7.27 16.65 21.18
#